data_AF-A4APG6-F1
#
_entry.id   AF-A4APG6-F1
#
_cell.length_a   1.000
_cell.length_b   1.000
_cell.length_c   1.000
_cell.angle_alpha   90.00
_cell.angle_beta   90.00
_cell.angle_gamma   90.00
#
_symmetry.space_group_name_H-M   'P 1'
#
loop_
_entity.id
_entity.type
_entity.pdbx_description
1 polymer ?
#
loop_
_entity_poly.entity_id
_entity_poly.type
_entity_poly.pdbx_seq_one_letter_code
_entity_poly.pdbx_strand_id
1 'polypeptide(L)'
;MYFFNHGEVVKAFTALGFPTYIIYPLATLKVLGLIVILTNIGGNLKEWAYAGFFFNFVLAFFAHVMVSDGEQFGALMALVFLLTSYFLGKRVRY
;
A
#
# COMPACT_ATOMS: atom_id res chain seq x y z
N MET A 1 -9.41 -3.19 -8.84
CA MET A 1 -10.48 -3.03 -7.83
C MET A 1 -10.89 -1.56 -7.69
N TYR A 2 -10.03 -0.67 -7.19
CA TYR A 2 -10.36 0.75 -6.92
C TYR A 2 -11.09 1.53 -8.03
N PHE A 3 -10.67 1.37 -9.29
CA PHE A 3 -11.23 2.12 -10.43
C PHE A 3 -12.42 1.46 -11.13
N PHE A 4 -12.57 0.13 -10.98
CA PHE A 4 -13.58 -0.65 -11.72
C PHE A 4 -14.68 -1.21 -10.81
N ASN A 5 -14.43 -1.27 -9.50
CA ASN A 5 -15.37 -1.73 -8.49
C ASN A 5 -15.39 -0.74 -7.30
N HIS A 6 -15.70 0.52 -7.61
CA HIS A 6 -15.68 1.59 -6.64
C HIS A 6 -16.69 1.36 -5.50
N GLY A 7 -17.87 0.81 -5.80
CA GLY A 7 -18.92 0.53 -4.81
C GLY A 7 -18.46 -0.42 -3.70
N GLU A 8 -17.79 -1.52 -4.04
CA GLU A 8 -17.26 -2.45 -3.03
C GLU A 8 -16.10 -1.84 -2.25
N VAL A 9 -15.25 -1.04 -2.90
CA VAL A 9 -14.15 -0.34 -2.20
C VAL A 9 -14.69 0.70 -1.22
N VAL A 10 -15.76 1.42 -1.57
CA VAL A 10 -16.44 2.36 -0.66
C VAL A 10 -16.92 1.62 0.59
N LYS A 11 -17.60 0.47 0.44
CA LYS A 11 -18.06 -0.33 1.59
C LYS A 11 -16.89 -0.73 2.49
N ALA A 12 -15.80 -1.23 1.91
CA ALA A 12 -14.62 -1.65 2.67
C ALA A 12 -13.97 -0.48 3.43
N PHE A 13 -13.79 0.68 2.78
CA PHE A 13 -13.20 1.85 3.43
C PHE A 13 -14.10 2.43 4.52
N THR A 14 -15.42 2.47 4.29
CA THR A 14 -16.37 2.92 5.31
C THR A 14 -16.43 1.97 6.50
N ALA A 15 -16.38 0.65 6.27
CA ALA A 15 -16.30 -0.34 7.35
C ALA A 15 -15.05 -0.17 8.22
N LEU A 16 -13.93 0.24 7.61
CA LEU A 16 -12.68 0.58 8.30
C LEU A 16 -12.68 1.99 8.94
N GLY A 17 -13.77 2.76 8.81
CA GLY A 17 -13.88 4.12 9.36
C GLY A 17 -13.16 5.21 8.55
N PHE A 18 -12.74 4.92 7.32
CA PHE A 18 -12.05 5.88 6.47
C PHE A 18 -13.00 6.71 5.60
N PRO A 19 -12.70 8.01 5.38
CA PRO A 19 -13.48 8.83 4.48
C PRO A 19 -13.26 8.42 3.01
N THR A 20 -14.33 8.37 2.23
CA THR A 20 -14.31 7.81 0.86
C THR A 20 -13.53 8.64 -0.15
N TYR A 21 -13.33 9.93 0.10
CA TYR A 21 -12.56 10.79 -0.82
C TYR A 21 -11.10 10.35 -0.97
N ILE A 22 -10.55 9.57 -0.02
CA ILE A 22 -9.16 9.10 -0.07
C ILE A 22 -8.95 7.96 -1.07
N ILE A 23 -10.03 7.30 -1.50
CA ILE A 23 -9.97 6.07 -2.30
C ILE A 23 -9.16 6.29 -3.59
N TYR A 24 -9.52 7.30 -4.39
CA TYR A 24 -8.81 7.57 -5.65
C TYR A 24 -7.42 8.17 -5.46
N PRO A 25 -7.20 9.18 -4.59
CA PRO A 25 -5.85 9.66 -4.29
C PRO A 25 -4.90 8.52 -3.88
N LEU A 26 -5.35 7.65 -2.97
CA LEU A 26 -4.54 6.52 -2.51
C LEU A 26 -4.30 5.50 -3.63
N ALA A 27 -5.31 5.18 -4.44
CA ALA A 27 -5.15 4.28 -5.58
C ALA A 27 -4.15 4.81 -6.60
N THR A 28 -4.22 6.10 -6.92
CA THR A 28 -3.29 6.77 -7.84
C THR A 28 -1.87 6.75 -7.29
N LEU A 29 -1.68 7.08 -6.00
CA LEU A 29 -0.36 7.04 -5.36
C LEU A 29 0.23 5.63 -5.33
N LYS A 30 -0.60 4.59 -5.11
CA LYS A 30 -0.14 3.19 -5.18
C LYS A 30 0.38 2.86 -6.59
N VAL A 31 -0.32 3.25 -7.64
CA VAL A 31 0.12 3.00 -9.02
C VAL A 31 1.42 3.76 -9.32
N LEU A 32 1.51 5.04 -8.96
CA LEU A 32 2.72 5.84 -9.18
C LEU A 32 3.91 5.29 -8.40
N GLY A 33 3.72 4.93 -7.14
CA GLY A 33 4.77 4.32 -6.31
C GLY A 33 5.27 3.01 -6.90
N LEU A 34 4.37 2.16 -7.41
CA LEU A 34 4.74 0.92 -8.07
C LEU A 34 5.57 1.17 -9.34
N ILE A 35 5.16 2.14 -10.17
CA ILE A 35 5.92 2.53 -11.38
C ILE A 35 7.34 2.95 -10.98
N VAL A 36 7.48 3.82 -9.98
CA VAL A 36 8.79 4.28 -9.48
C VAL A 36 9.67 3.11 -9.02
N ILE A 37 9.11 2.17 -8.24
CA ILE A 37 9.85 1.01 -7.74
C ILE A 37 10.29 0.08 -8.88
N LEU A 38 9.42 -0.17 -9.86
CA LEU A 38 9.69 -1.09 -10.96
C LEU A 38 10.72 -0.51 -11.95
N THR A 39 10.60 0.78 -12.26
CA THR A 39 11.49 1.48 -13.21
C THR A 39 12.80 1.95 -12.57
N ASN A 40 12.94 1.84 -11.25
CA ASN A 40 14.13 2.26 -10.51
C ASN A 40 14.48 3.75 -10.70
N ILE A 41 13.47 4.60 -10.90
CA ILE A 41 13.66 6.03 -11.20
C ILE A 41 14.01 6.81 -9.94
N GLY A 42 15.04 7.66 -10.06
CA GLY A 42 15.38 8.75 -9.12
C GLY A 42 15.54 8.29 -7.68
N GLY A 43 16.70 7.74 -7.30
CA GLY A 43 16.99 7.07 -6.02
C GLY A 43 16.18 7.53 -4.80
N ASN A 44 16.10 8.84 -4.53
CA ASN A 44 15.31 9.39 -3.42
C ASN A 44 13.79 9.16 -3.57
N LEU A 45 13.24 9.34 -4.77
CA LEU A 45 11.82 9.10 -5.06
C LEU A 45 11.45 7.62 -4.87
N LYS A 46 12.36 6.70 -5.19
CA LYS A 46 12.17 5.27 -4.90
C LYS A 46 12.11 4.99 -3.40
N GLU A 47 12.99 5.59 -2.60
CA GLU A 47 12.93 5.46 -1.15
C GLU A 47 11.62 6.03 -0.59
N TRP A 48 11.12 7.14 -1.14
CA TRP A 48 9.80 7.70 -0.79
C TRP A 48 8.66 6.77 -1.15
N ALA A 49 8.70 6.12 -2.32
CA ALA A 49 7.70 5.13 -2.71
C ALA A 49 7.69 3.93 -1.74
N TYR A 50 8.85 3.38 -1.41
CA TYR A 50 8.97 2.30 -0.42
C TYR A 50 8.46 2.73 0.96
N ALA A 51 8.82 3.93 1.43
CA ALA A 51 8.34 4.46 2.71
C ALA A 51 6.81 4.64 2.72
N GLY A 52 6.23 5.19 1.64
CA GLY A 52 4.79 5.35 1.50
C GLY A 52 4.03 4.03 1.57
N PHE A 53 4.51 3.00 0.86
CA PHE A 53 3.94 1.66 0.97
C PHE A 53 4.11 1.05 2.36
N PHE A 54 5.27 1.24 3.00
CA PHE A 54 5.55 0.74 4.35
C PHE A 54 4.53 1.28 5.34
N PHE A 55 4.38 2.61 5.41
CA PHE A 55 3.40 3.22 6.31
C PHE A 55 1.96 2.83 5.96
N ASN A 56 1.63 2.76 4.67
CA ASN A 56 0.30 2.34 4.24
C ASN A 56 -0.03 0.90 4.70
N PHE A 57 0.93 -0.04 4.64
CA PHE A 57 0.70 -1.42 5.10
C PHE A 57 0.68 -1.55 6.62
N VAL A 58 1.54 -0.83 7.34
CA VAL A 58 1.49 -0.78 8.81
C VAL A 58 0.15 -0.23 9.30
N LEU A 59 -0.30 0.89 8.73
CA LEU A 59 -1.60 1.48 9.11
C LEU A 59 -2.78 0.59 8.70
N ALA A 60 -2.72 -0.06 7.54
CA ALA A 60 -3.76 -1.02 7.15
C ALA A 60 -3.84 -2.21 8.10
N PHE A 61 -2.69 -2.74 8.55
CA PHE A 61 -2.65 -3.82 9.55
C PHE A 61 -3.39 -3.40 10.83
N PHE A 62 -3.06 -2.23 11.38
CA PHE A 62 -3.73 -1.74 12.58
C PHE A 62 -5.20 -1.42 12.35
N ALA A 63 -5.60 -0.90 11.19
CA ALA A 63 -7.00 -0.65 10.87
C ALA A 63 -7.83 -1.93 10.94
N HIS A 64 -7.36 -3.02 10.32
CA HIS A 64 -8.02 -4.33 10.38
C HIS A 64 -8.06 -4.91 11.81
N VAL A 65 -6.94 -4.82 12.56
CA VAL A 65 -6.91 -5.24 13.97
C VAL A 65 -7.91 -4.46 14.82
N MET A 66 -8.02 -3.14 14.63
CA MET A 66 -8.90 -2.28 15.42
C MET A 66 -10.38 -2.56 15.18
N VAL A 67 -10.77 -2.95 13.96
CA VAL A 67 -12.16 -3.34 13.66
C VAL A 67 -12.43 -4.82 13.88
N SER A 68 -11.40 -5.62 14.23
CA SER A 68 -11.51 -7.05 14.52
C SER A 68 -12.15 -7.87 13.38
N ASP A 69 -11.87 -7.53 12.12
CA ASP A 69 -12.44 -8.19 10.95
C ASP A 69 -11.68 -9.45 10.50
N GLY A 70 -10.47 -9.68 11.04
CA GLY A 70 -9.64 -10.84 10.72
C GLY A 70 -8.79 -10.69 9.44
N GLU A 71 -8.85 -9.55 8.76
CA GLU A 71 -8.19 -9.32 7.46
C GLU A 71 -6.77 -8.74 7.58
N GLN A 72 -6.26 -8.56 8.81
CA GLN A 72 -4.92 -8.01 9.06
C GLN A 72 -3.78 -8.81 8.42
N PHE A 73 -3.99 -10.11 8.14
CA PHE A 73 -2.95 -10.98 7.56
C PHE A 73 -2.56 -10.53 6.14
N GLY A 74 -3.50 -9.99 5.36
CA GLY A 74 -3.21 -9.47 4.03
C GLY A 74 -2.23 -8.30 4.07
N ALA A 75 -2.41 -7.37 5.01
CA ALA A 75 -1.51 -6.24 5.22
C ALA A 75 -0.12 -6.69 5.72
N LEU A 76 -0.08 -7.68 6.61
CA LEU A 76 1.18 -8.26 7.11
C LEU A 76 1.99 -8.91 5.99
N MET A 77 1.35 -9.72 5.14
CA MET A 77 1.98 -10.34 3.98
C MET A 77 2.51 -9.30 3.00
N ALA A 78 1.73 -8.26 2.71
CA ALA A 78 2.16 -7.17 1.84
C ALA A 78 3.39 -6.44 2.40
N LEU A 79 3.45 -6.23 3.73
CA LEU A 79 4.60 -5.63 4.40
C LEU A 79 5.84 -6.51 4.29
N VAL A 80 5.73 -7.82 4.51
CA VAL A 80 6.83 -8.77 4.34
C VAL A 80 7.37 -8.72 2.90
N PHE A 81 6.50 -8.81 1.90
CA PHE A 81 6.90 -8.73 0.49
C PHE A 81 7.54 -7.39 0.13
N LEU A 82 7.06 -6.28 0.67
CA LEU A 82 7.65 -4.97 0.46
C LEU A 82 9.09 -4.91 0.99
N LEU A 83 9.30 -5.39 2.22
CA LEU A 83 10.63 -5.43 2.85
C LEU A 83 11.57 -6.36 2.08
N THR A 84 11.11 -7.55 1.69
CA THR A 84 11.88 -8.47 0.84
C THR A 84 12.26 -7.80 -0.49
N SER A 85 11.30 -7.16 -1.17
CA SER A 85 11.55 -6.42 -2.41
C SER A 85 12.60 -5.32 -2.22
N TYR A 86 12.51 -4.56 -1.12
CA TYR A 86 13.45 -3.50 -0.80
C TYR A 86 14.88 -4.01 -0.61
N PHE A 87 15.06 -4.99 0.27
CA PHE A 87 16.39 -5.53 0.58
C PHE A 87 17.00 -6.28 -0.59
N LEU A 88 16.20 -7.04 -1.35
CA LEU A 88 16.68 -7.69 -2.57
C LEU A 88 17.02 -6.67 -3.65
N GLY A 89 16.18 -5.65 -3.83
CA GLY A 89 16.42 -4.55 -4.76
C GLY A 89 17.73 -3.81 -4.47
N LYS A 90 18.08 -3.63 -3.18
CA LYS A 90 19.37 -3.09 -2.75
C LYS A 90 20.58 -3.93 -3.11
N ARG A 91 20.42 -5.24 -3.34
CA ARG A 91 21.52 -6.12 -3.75
C ARG A 91 21.65 -6.30 -5.26
N VAL A 92 20.54 -6.17 -5.99
CA VAL A 92 20.47 -6.52 -7.42
C VAL A 92 20.49 -5.28 -8.32
N ARG A 93 19.97 -4.14 -7.85
CA ARG A 93 19.76 -2.93 -8.67
C ARG A 93 20.60 -1.72 -8.21
N TYR A 94 21.53 -1.95 -7.29
CA TYR A 94 22.50 -0.99 -6.78
C TYR A 94 23.90 -1.57 -6.89
#